data_AF-A0AA35QBP2-F1
#
_entry.id   AF-A0AA35QBP2-F1
#
_cell.length_a   1.000
_cell.length_b   1.000
_cell.length_c   1.000
_cell.angle_alpha   90.00
_cell.angle_beta   90.00
_cell.angle_gamma   90.00
#
_symmetry.space_group_name_H-M   'P 1'
#
loop_
_entity.id
_entity.type
_entity.pdbx_description
1 polymer ?
#
loop_
_entity_poly.entity_id
_entity_poly.type
_entity_poly.pdbx_seq_one_letter_code
_entity_poly.pdbx_strand_id
1 'polypeptide(L)'
;MSDERQVPAEDLDDIWVQHASVIRGLYLQRQPRLSLREVRNIMMKEHAFPDFKSVFLMVEMWMLPTWETKLRDKLGLRKKLKKTDWPIVWRHCVQRGHRGKRSAVYLQGVPVPSKRAWAEIRRQDARASGKHG
;
A
#
# COMPACT_ATOMS: atom_id res chain seq x y z
N MET A 1 17.80 9.68 3.56
CA MET A 1 18.12 8.49 2.74
C MET A 1 16.82 8.03 2.09
N SER A 2 16.54 8.59 0.91
CA SER A 2 15.37 8.24 0.12
C SER A 2 15.66 6.91 -0.56
N ASP A 3 14.82 5.92 -0.31
CA ASP A 3 14.87 4.61 -0.96
C ASP A 3 14.35 4.80 -2.41
N GLU A 4 15.24 5.28 -3.28
CA GLU A 4 15.08 5.28 -4.73
C GLU A 4 15.15 3.83 -5.21
N ARG A 5 14.02 3.14 -5.11
CA ARG A 5 13.77 1.97 -5.95
C ARG A 5 13.83 2.45 -7.39
N GLN A 6 14.98 2.27 -8.03
CA GLN A 6 15.18 2.55 -9.44
C GLN A 6 14.10 1.83 -10.23
N VAL A 7 13.20 2.61 -10.81
CA VAL A 7 12.23 2.12 -11.79
C VAL A 7 13.04 1.75 -13.04
N PRO A 8 12.95 0.51 -13.55
CA PRO A 8 13.65 0.12 -14.78
C PRO A 8 13.32 1.10 -15.91
N ALA A 9 14.30 1.48 -16.73
CA ALA A 9 14.14 2.51 -17.76
C ALA A 9 13.02 2.21 -18.79
N GLU A 10 12.64 0.93 -18.93
CA GLU A 10 11.55 0.45 -19.78
C GLU A 10 10.14 0.85 -19.28
N ASP A 11 10.02 1.33 -18.04
CA ASP A 11 8.76 1.72 -17.40
C ASP A 11 8.49 3.25 -17.46
N LEU A 12 9.34 4.05 -18.12
CA LEU A 12 9.14 5.51 -18.23
C LEU A 12 7.92 5.89 -19.08
N ASP A 13 7.53 5.03 -20.02
CA ASP A 13 6.30 5.16 -20.81
C ASP A 13 5.08 4.53 -20.12
N ASP A 14 5.25 3.97 -18.91
CA ASP A 14 4.13 3.46 -18.14
C ASP A 14 3.32 4.64 -17.56
N ILE A 15 2.08 4.81 -18.03
CA ILE A 15 1.11 5.83 -17.57
C ILE A 15 0.99 5.86 -16.03
N TRP A 16 1.23 4.74 -15.36
CA TRP A 16 1.24 4.66 -13.90
C TRP A 16 2.41 5.43 -13.26
N VAL A 17 3.60 5.33 -13.86
CA VAL A 17 4.82 6.00 -13.39
C VAL A 17 4.76 7.48 -13.72
N GLN A 18 4.28 7.84 -14.91
CA GLN A 18 4.11 9.24 -15.33
C GLN A 18 3.20 10.01 -14.37
N HIS A 19 2.10 9.39 -13.93
CA HIS A 19 1.16 10.00 -12.99
C HIS A 19 1.42 9.63 -11.52
N ALA A 20 2.58 9.08 -11.18
CA ALA A 20 2.92 8.64 -9.83
C ALA A 20 2.77 9.74 -8.77
N SER A 21 3.18 10.96 -9.11
CA SER A 21 3.10 12.13 -8.21
C SER A 21 1.66 12.49 -7.88
N VAL A 22 0.80 12.55 -8.90
CA VAL A 22 -0.63 12.83 -8.77
C VAL A 22 -1.32 11.74 -7.95
N ILE A 23 -1.07 10.48 -8.30
CA ILE A 23 -1.64 9.33 -7.59
C ILE A 23 -1.23 9.35 -6.11
N ARG A 24 0.04 9.61 -5.81
CA ARG A 24 0.53 9.76 -4.43
C ARG A 24 -0.14 10.91 -3.71
N GLY A 25 -0.32 12.05 -4.37
CA GLY A 25 -1.03 13.21 -3.83
C GLY A 25 -2.47 12.86 -3.44
N LEU A 26 -3.23 12.27 -4.36
CA LEU A 26 -4.62 11.87 -4.15
C LEU A 26 -4.78 10.76 -3.10
N TYR A 27 -3.88 9.78 -3.10
CA TYR A 27 -3.99 8.58 -2.27
C TYR A 27 -3.43 8.76 -0.85
N LEU A 28 -2.39 9.58 -0.66
CA LEU A 28 -1.69 9.72 0.62
C LEU A 28 -1.81 11.11 1.26
N GLN A 29 -1.71 12.16 0.45
CA GLN A 29 -1.50 13.53 0.94
C GLN A 29 -2.80 14.33 1.07
N ARG A 30 -3.79 14.09 0.20
CA ARG A 30 -5.09 14.76 0.26
C ARG A 30 -5.85 14.36 1.52
N GLN A 31 -6.46 15.34 2.17
CA GLN A 31 -7.36 15.15 3.32
C GLN A 31 -8.78 15.61 2.94
N PRO A 32 -9.81 14.77 3.12
CA PRO A 32 -9.73 13.36 3.52
C PRO A 32 -9.03 12.49 2.46
N ARG A 33 -8.42 11.39 2.90
CA ARG A 33 -7.79 10.43 1.96
C ARG A 33 -8.83 9.81 1.06
N LEU A 34 -8.59 9.89 -0.24
CA LEU A 34 -9.47 9.29 -1.23
C LEU A 34 -9.31 7.77 -1.22
N SER A 35 -10.45 7.09 -1.37
CA SER A 35 -10.50 5.66 -1.61
C SER A 35 -9.90 5.32 -2.98
N LEU A 36 -9.49 4.05 -3.15
CA LEU A 36 -8.98 3.56 -4.43
C LEU A 36 -9.97 3.80 -5.59
N ARG A 37 -11.27 3.70 -5.31
CA ARG A 37 -12.33 3.93 -6.30
C ARG A 37 -12.37 5.41 -6.73
N GLU A 38 -12.25 6.33 -5.79
CA GLU A 38 -12.24 7.77 -6.07
C GLU A 38 -10.97 8.18 -6.81
N VAL A 39 -9.80 7.70 -6.39
CA VAL A 39 -8.54 7.95 -7.10
C VAL A 39 -8.63 7.45 -8.54
N ARG A 40 -9.12 6.22 -8.75
CA ARG A 40 -9.37 5.69 -10.10
C ARG A 40 -10.27 6.60 -10.92
N ASN A 41 -11.41 7.02 -10.36
CA ASN A 41 -12.38 7.85 -11.07
C ASN A 41 -11.79 9.21 -11.48
N ILE A 42 -10.99 9.83 -10.62
CA ILE A 42 -10.28 11.09 -10.93
C ILE A 42 -9.26 10.85 -12.04
N MET A 43 -8.41 9.82 -11.91
CA MET A 43 -7.40 9.50 -12.92
C MET A 43 -7.99 9.20 -14.30
N MET A 44 -9.12 8.48 -14.36
CA MET A 44 -9.84 8.22 -15.62
C MET A 44 -10.48 9.48 -16.20
N LYS A 45 -11.05 10.35 -15.35
CA LYS A 45 -11.76 11.56 -15.79
C LYS A 45 -10.81 12.67 -16.22
N GLU A 46 -9.70 12.85 -15.50
CA GLU A 46 -8.84 14.03 -15.60
C GLU A 46 -7.47 13.75 -16.22
N HIS A 47 -7.01 12.49 -16.25
CA HIS A 47 -5.65 12.13 -16.65
C HIS A 47 -5.58 11.09 -17.77
N ALA A 48 -6.64 10.99 -18.59
CA ALA A 48 -6.71 10.11 -19.76
C ALA A 48 -6.32 8.64 -19.49
N PHE A 49 -6.46 8.17 -18.23
CA PHE A 49 -6.29 6.75 -17.94
C PHE A 49 -7.31 5.95 -18.75
N PRO A 50 -6.93 4.81 -19.34
CA PRO A 50 -7.79 4.05 -20.21
C PRO A 50 -9.16 3.81 -19.55
N ASP A 51 -10.19 4.41 -20.13
CA ASP A 51 -11.56 4.28 -19.65
C ASP A 51 -12.13 2.98 -20.20
N PHE A 52 -12.02 1.91 -19.41
CA PHE A 52 -12.58 0.62 -19.78
C PHE A 52 -14.11 0.54 -19.60
N LYS A 53 -14.81 1.66 -19.38
CA LYS A 53 -16.29 1.70 -19.31
C LYS A 53 -16.98 1.20 -20.57
N SER A 54 -16.29 1.08 -21.71
CA SER A 54 -16.87 0.53 -22.93
C SER A 54 -17.24 -0.96 -22.84
N VAL A 55 -16.87 -1.68 -21.77
CA VAL A 55 -17.30 -3.06 -21.54
C VAL A 55 -18.18 -3.11 -20.29
N PHE A 56 -19.48 -3.21 -20.56
CA PHE A 56 -20.66 -3.02 -19.70
C PHE A 56 -20.58 -3.75 -18.33
N LEU A 57 -20.63 -2.95 -17.25
CA LEU A 57 -20.98 -3.26 -15.84
C LEU A 57 -20.31 -4.42 -15.06
N MET A 58 -19.73 -5.46 -15.68
CA MET A 58 -18.98 -6.51 -14.98
C MET A 58 -17.52 -6.12 -14.66
N VAL A 59 -17.03 -5.04 -15.26
CA VAL A 59 -15.61 -4.64 -15.22
C VAL A 59 -15.24 -3.84 -13.97
N GLU A 60 -16.17 -3.13 -13.32
CA GLU A 60 -15.86 -2.36 -12.09
C GLU A 60 -15.28 -3.24 -10.97
N MET A 61 -15.78 -4.47 -10.82
CA MET A 61 -15.33 -5.39 -9.78
C MET A 61 -13.94 -5.96 -10.05
N TRP A 62 -13.60 -6.20 -11.32
CA TRP A 62 -12.31 -6.79 -11.74
C TRP A 62 -11.18 -5.76 -11.85
N MET A 63 -11.51 -4.47 -11.92
CA MET A 63 -10.50 -3.43 -12.08
C MET A 63 -9.86 -2.94 -10.79
N LEU A 64 -10.59 -2.96 -9.67
CA LEU A 64 -10.00 -2.58 -8.39
C LEU A 64 -8.79 -3.45 -8.01
N PRO A 65 -8.81 -4.79 -8.19
CA PRO A 65 -7.62 -5.63 -8.01
C PRO A 65 -6.44 -5.24 -8.91
N THR A 66 -6.70 -4.89 -10.17
CA THR A 66 -5.65 -4.44 -11.10
C THR A 66 -5.05 -3.11 -10.66
N TRP A 67 -5.89 -2.16 -10.26
CA TRP A 67 -5.46 -0.89 -9.68
C TRP A 67 -4.63 -1.11 -8.41
N GLU A 68 -5.10 -1.95 -7.49
CA GLU A 68 -4.36 -2.28 -6.27
C GLU A 68 -3.00 -2.93 -6.58
N THR A 69 -2.96 -3.84 -7.56
CA THR A 69 -1.74 -4.49 -8.03
C THR A 69 -0.76 -3.48 -8.63
N LYS A 70 -1.22 -2.60 -9.51
CA LYS A 70 -0.37 -1.56 -10.13
C LYS A 70 0.14 -0.54 -9.12
N LEU A 71 -0.72 -0.06 -8.22
CA LEU A 71 -0.30 0.79 -7.11
C LEU A 71 0.76 0.13 -6.24
N ARG A 72 0.58 -1.16 -5.94
CA ARG A 72 1.52 -1.93 -5.11
C ARG A 72 2.86 -2.15 -5.81
N ASP A 73 2.82 -2.63 -7.04
CA ASP A 73 3.98 -3.19 -7.74
C ASP A 73 4.77 -2.10 -8.47
N LYS A 74 4.09 -1.10 -9.06
CA LYS A 74 4.74 0.02 -9.76
C LYS A 74 5.04 1.20 -8.84
N LEU A 75 4.10 1.57 -7.96
CA LEU A 75 4.24 2.77 -7.12
C LEU A 75 4.68 2.48 -5.68
N GLY A 76 4.75 1.21 -5.28
CA GLY A 76 5.06 0.81 -3.90
C GLY A 76 3.96 1.18 -2.91
N LEU A 77 2.76 1.52 -3.38
CA LEU A 77 1.66 2.01 -2.57
C LEU A 77 0.77 0.85 -2.09
N ARG A 78 0.66 0.69 -0.77
CA ARG A 78 -0.14 -0.37 -0.13
C ARG A 78 -1.07 0.19 0.92
N LYS A 79 -2.35 -0.15 0.82
CA LYS A 79 -3.36 0.16 1.86
C LYS A 79 -3.07 -0.52 3.20
N LYS A 80 -2.47 -1.72 3.17
CA LYS A 80 -2.16 -2.55 4.33
C LYS A 80 -0.84 -3.31 4.12
N LEU A 81 -0.13 -3.60 5.21
CA LEU A 81 0.99 -4.55 5.21
C LEU A 81 0.49 -5.97 4.93
N LYS A 82 1.31 -6.81 4.27
CA LYS A 82 0.98 -8.23 4.09
C LYS A 82 1.03 -8.92 5.46
N LYS A 83 0.28 -10.02 5.59
CA LYS A 83 0.29 -10.86 6.81
C LYS A 83 1.72 -11.30 7.18
N THR A 84 2.52 -11.64 6.18
CA THR A 84 3.93 -12.06 6.29
C THR A 84 4.87 -10.93 6.72
N ASP A 85 4.50 -9.66 6.53
CA ASP A 85 5.35 -8.52 6.86
C ASP A 85 5.31 -8.24 8.38
N TRP A 86 4.21 -8.56 9.05
CA TRP A 86 4.00 -8.27 10.48
C TRP A 86 4.99 -8.95 11.43
N PRO A 87 5.35 -10.24 11.26
CA PRO A 87 6.39 -10.88 12.08
C PRO A 87 7.76 -10.19 12.00
N ILE A 88 8.13 -9.67 10.82
CA ILE A 88 9.40 -8.96 10.62
C ILE A 88 9.37 -7.63 11.38
N VAL A 89 8.27 -6.87 11.27
CA VAL A 89 8.06 -5.62 12.01
C VAL A 89 8.09 -5.88 13.52
N TRP A 90 7.45 -6.95 13.98
CA TRP A 90 7.48 -7.37 15.39
C TRP A 90 8.90 -7.62 15.88
N ARG A 91 9.67 -8.47 15.18
CA ARG A 91 11.04 -8.81 15.55
C ARG A 91 11.91 -7.56 15.69
N HIS A 92 11.77 -6.62 14.74
CA HIS A 92 12.48 -5.35 14.80
C HIS A 92 12.06 -4.51 16.02
N CYS A 93 10.76 -4.35 16.26
CA CYS A 93 10.23 -3.59 17.40
C CYS A 93 10.70 -4.16 18.74
N VAL A 94 10.67 -5.49 18.90
CA VAL A 94 11.14 -6.19 20.11
C VAL A 94 12.64 -5.98 20.31
N GLN A 95 13.45 -6.18 19.27
CA GLN A 95 14.89 -5.99 19.35
C GLN A 95 15.26 -4.55 19.74
N ARG A 96 14.54 -3.56 19.22
CA ARG A 96 14.72 -2.15 19.61
C ARG A 96 14.26 -1.88 21.04
N GLY A 97 13.14 -2.48 21.45
CA GLY A 97 12.60 -2.39 22.81
C GLY A 97 13.60 -2.90 23.85
N HIS A 98 14.25 -4.04 23.60
CA HIS A 98 15.34 -4.56 24.45
C HIS A 98 16.52 -3.59 24.59
N ARG A 99 16.72 -2.70 23.62
CA ARG A 99 17.76 -1.65 23.64
C ARG A 99 17.24 -0.33 24.23
N GLY A 100 16.06 -0.33 24.87
CA GLY A 100 15.41 0.86 25.43
C GLY A 100 14.87 1.85 24.39
N LYS A 101 14.84 1.47 23.10
CA LYS A 101 14.41 2.36 22.01
C LYS A 101 12.93 2.18 21.69
N ARG A 102 12.16 3.26 21.76
CA ARG A 102 10.76 3.28 21.30
C ARG A 102 10.71 3.18 19.78
N SER A 103 9.74 2.44 19.25
CA SER A 103 9.56 2.24 17.81
C SER A 103 8.14 2.65 17.40
N ALA A 104 8.03 3.37 16.28
CA ALA A 104 6.77 3.69 15.65
C ALA A 104 6.75 3.03 14.26
N VAL A 105 5.62 2.43 13.91
CA VAL A 105 5.42 1.77 12.61
C VAL A 105 4.77 2.78 11.68
N TYR A 106 5.40 3.01 10.53
CA TYR A 106 4.84 3.88 9.50
C TYR A 106 4.47 3.04 8.28
N LEU A 107 3.30 3.29 7.71
CA LEU A 107 2.90 2.74 6.41
C LEU A 107 2.69 3.92 5.47
N GLN A 108 3.50 3.98 4.40
CA GLN A 108 3.46 5.07 3.42
C GLN A 108 3.60 6.47 4.04
N GLY A 109 4.52 6.60 5.01
CA GLY A 109 4.75 7.86 5.74
C GLY A 109 3.73 8.18 6.83
N VAL A 110 2.70 7.34 7.02
CA VAL A 110 1.64 7.56 7.99
C VAL A 110 1.87 6.69 9.22
N PRO A 111 1.86 7.26 10.44
CA PRO A 111 1.99 6.45 11.65
C PRO A 111 0.79 5.51 11.79
N VAL A 112 1.09 4.22 11.90
CA VAL A 112 0.09 3.21 12.24
C VAL A 112 -0.10 3.24 13.77
N PRO A 113 -1.34 3.41 14.27
CA PRO A 113 -1.58 3.43 15.71
C PRO A 113 -1.05 2.17 16.39
N SER A 114 -0.27 2.32 17.46
CA SER A 114 0.42 1.21 18.12
C SER A 114 -0.53 0.09 18.55
N LYS A 115 -1.69 0.44 19.12
CA LYS A 115 -2.73 -0.53 19.51
C LYS A 115 -3.16 -1.42 18.33
N ARG A 116 -3.29 -0.84 17.13
CA ARG A 116 -3.66 -1.55 15.90
C ARG A 116 -2.51 -2.41 15.38
N ALA A 117 -1.28 -1.88 15.39
CA ALA A 117 -0.10 -2.65 15.01
C ALA A 117 0.09 -3.88 15.88
N TRP A 118 0.05 -3.74 17.21
CA TRP A 118 0.19 -4.87 18.14
C TRP A 118 -0.98 -5.86 18.09
N ALA A 119 -2.20 -5.40 17.80
CA ALA A 119 -3.34 -6.29 17.59
C ALA A 119 -3.12 -7.21 16.38
N GLU A 120 -2.61 -6.66 15.28
CA GLU A 120 -2.33 -7.44 14.07
C GLU A 120 -1.16 -8.38 14.26
N ILE A 121 -0.10 -7.94 14.96
CA ILE A 121 1.04 -8.80 15.30
C ILE A 121 0.60 -10.02 16.12
N ARG A 122 -0.16 -9.82 17.20
CA ARG A 122 -0.64 -10.93 18.04
C ARG A 122 -1.53 -11.91 17.29
N ARG A 123 -2.36 -11.43 16.34
CA ARG A 123 -3.18 -12.30 15.49
C ARG A 123 -2.35 -13.20 14.57
N GLN A 124 -1.19 -12.74 14.10
CA GLN A 124 -0.33 -13.56 13.25
C GLN A 124 0.52 -14.53 14.08
N ASP A 125 0.96 -14.13 15.28
CA ASP A 125 1.69 -14.98 16.21
C ASP A 125 0.84 -16.18 16.68
N ALA A 126 -0.41 -15.93 17.09
CA ALA A 126 -1.36 -16.99 17.45
C ALA A 126 -1.62 -18.01 16.31
N ARG A 127 -1.50 -17.58 15.05
CA ARG A 127 -1.64 -18.45 13.88
C ARG A 127 -0.37 -19.20 13.52
N ALA A 128 0.80 -18.69 13.91
CA ALA A 128 2.07 -19.38 13.73
C ALA A 128 2.20 -20.53 14.75
N SER A 129 1.77 -20.31 16.00
CA SER A 129 1.81 -21.31 17.06
C SER A 129 0.81 -22.47 16.89
N GLY A 130 -0.27 -22.27 16.12
CA GLY A 130 -1.26 -23.31 15.81
C GLY A 130 -0.85 -24.30 14.70
N LYS A 131 0.36 -24.21 14.15
CA LYS A 131 0.89 -25.14 13.13
C LYS A 131 1.78 -26.26 13.70
N HIS A 132 1.82 -26.44 15.01
CA HIS A 132 2.56 -27.51 15.70
C HIS A 132 1.65 -28.34 16.63
N GLY A 133 0.35 -28.44 16.30
CA GLY A 133 -0.59 -29.34 16.98
C GLY A 133 -1.10 -30.38 16.01
#